data_AF-A0A921L8B0-F1
#
_entry.id   AF-A0A921L8B0-F1
#
_cell.length_a   1.000
_cell.length_b   1.000
_cell.length_c   1.000
_cell.angle_alpha   90.00
_cell.angle_beta   90.00
_cell.angle_gamma   90.00
#
_symmetry.space_group_name_H-M   'P 1'
#
loop_
_entity.id
_entity.type
_entity.pdbx_description
1 polymer ?
#
loop_
_entity_poly.entity_id
_entity_poly.type
_entity_poly.pdbx_seq_one_letter_code
_entity_poly.pdbx_strand_id
1 'polypeptide(L)'
;AGALARQFLAACGIKIVSQVINIGGVKADTSNTDYKTLAPNDSDLNCNDAQAEAKMRTAIRDAGQAGDTLGGVFEVVVQNMPIGVGSHIQWDKRLDMQLAGAMMSIQAIKGVEIGDGFGYAEKPGSQLHDEMFYDETKNVYRKTNHAGGIEGGMSNGEPIIVRACMKPIPTLMTPLHSVDIESKQEVLACKERSDVCAVQAASVVGEAMVALTIAKAVLETFGGSCMTDLLHNIEAYTKRIKG
;
A
#
# COMPACT_ATOMS: atom_id res chain seq x y z
N ALA A 1 -3.16 11.10 -13.59
CA ALA A 1 -1.89 10.34 -13.62
C ALA A 1 -2.10 8.87 -13.21
N GLY A 2 -2.47 8.57 -11.96
CA GLY A 2 -2.62 7.18 -11.49
C GLY A 2 -3.60 6.30 -12.29
N ALA A 3 -4.72 6.86 -12.75
CA ALA A 3 -5.68 6.12 -13.59
C ALA A 3 -5.07 5.62 -14.92
N LEU A 4 -4.25 6.44 -15.58
CA LEU A 4 -3.54 6.05 -16.80
C LEU A 4 -2.53 4.93 -16.50
N ALA A 5 -1.77 5.06 -15.41
CA ALA A 5 -0.83 4.02 -14.98
C ALA A 5 -1.57 2.71 -14.65
N ARG A 6 -2.76 2.76 -14.04
CA ARG A 6 -3.58 1.57 -13.80
C ARG A 6 -4.03 0.90 -15.09
N GLN A 7 -4.49 1.67 -16.08
CA GLN A 7 -4.88 1.11 -17.39
C GLN A 7 -3.69 0.45 -18.09
N PHE A 8 -2.52 1.10 -18.06
CA PHE A 8 -1.26 0.55 -18.57
C PHE A 8 -0.90 -0.78 -17.89
N LEU A 9 -0.94 -0.82 -16.55
CA LEU A 9 -0.62 -2.02 -15.78
C LEU A 9 -1.64 -3.14 -15.99
N ALA A 10 -2.92 -2.81 -16.12
CA ALA A 10 -3.97 -3.78 -16.44
C ALA A 10 -3.73 -4.44 -17.80
N ALA A 11 -3.27 -3.68 -18.81
CA ALA A 11 -2.87 -4.24 -20.10
C ALA A 11 -1.65 -5.18 -19.98
N CYS A 12 -0.78 -4.96 -18.99
CA CYS A 12 0.33 -5.86 -18.64
C CYS A 12 -0.10 -7.07 -17.77
N GLY A 13 -1.38 -7.21 -17.44
CA GLY A 13 -1.90 -8.26 -16.56
C GLY A 13 -1.72 -8.01 -15.06
N ILE A 14 -1.17 -6.85 -14.68
CA ILE A 14 -0.90 -6.45 -13.30
C ILE A 14 -2.14 -5.76 -12.72
N LYS A 15 -2.56 -6.17 -11.52
CA LYS A 15 -3.73 -5.60 -10.84
C LYS A 15 -3.31 -4.87 -9.57
N ILE A 16 -4.00 -3.79 -9.24
CA ILE A 16 -3.80 -3.00 -8.03
C ILE A 16 -5.14 -2.84 -7.33
N VAL A 17 -5.15 -3.16 -6.04
CA VAL A 17 -6.30 -3.07 -5.14
C VAL A 17 -5.83 -2.59 -3.77
N SER A 18 -6.65 -1.86 -3.04
CA SER A 18 -6.37 -1.47 -1.66
C SER A 18 -7.49 -1.88 -0.72
N GLN A 19 -7.18 -1.90 0.57
CA GLN A 19 -8.15 -2.01 1.64
C GLN A 19 -7.69 -1.25 2.88
N VAL A 20 -8.64 -0.74 3.66
CA VAL A 20 -8.40 -0.14 4.97
C VAL A 20 -8.38 -1.25 6.02
N ILE A 21 -7.32 -1.29 6.81
CA ILE A 21 -7.10 -2.33 7.83
C ILE A 21 -7.14 -1.77 9.26
N ASN A 22 -7.10 -0.44 9.41
CA ASN A 22 -7.25 0.21 10.71
C ASN A 22 -7.83 1.62 10.57
N ILE A 23 -8.79 1.98 11.42
CA ILE A 23 -9.16 3.37 11.70
C ILE A 23 -9.28 3.55 13.22
N GLY A 24 -8.59 4.57 13.77
CA GLY A 24 -8.72 4.94 15.18
C GLY A 24 -8.42 3.80 16.17
N GLY A 25 -7.59 2.82 15.80
CA GLY A 25 -7.27 1.67 16.64
C GLY A 25 -8.17 0.45 16.44
N VAL A 26 -9.30 0.58 15.73
CA VAL A 26 -10.12 -0.56 15.32
C VAL A 26 -9.43 -1.26 14.16
N LYS A 27 -8.97 -2.51 14.36
CA LYS A 27 -8.28 -3.32 13.35
C LYS A 27 -9.24 -4.27 12.64
N ALA A 28 -9.06 -4.42 11.33
CA ALA A 28 -9.64 -5.50 10.54
C ALA A 28 -8.92 -6.83 10.83
N ASP A 29 -9.65 -7.94 10.79
CA ASP A 29 -9.05 -9.27 10.78
C ASP A 29 -8.59 -9.64 9.37
N THR A 30 -7.27 -9.60 9.15
CA THR A 30 -6.64 -9.95 7.87
C THR A 30 -6.02 -11.35 7.89
N SER A 31 -6.28 -12.16 8.92
CA SER A 31 -5.62 -13.47 9.09
C SER A 31 -5.93 -14.47 7.97
N ASN A 32 -7.10 -14.36 7.36
CA ASN A 32 -7.58 -15.22 6.27
C ASN A 32 -7.64 -14.50 4.91
N THR A 33 -7.01 -13.33 4.78
CA THR A 33 -7.01 -12.60 3.52
C THR A 33 -6.15 -13.30 2.48
N ASP A 34 -6.78 -13.73 1.38
CA ASP A 34 -6.04 -14.16 0.19
C ASP A 34 -5.70 -12.95 -0.70
N TYR A 35 -4.48 -12.45 -0.53
CA TYR A 35 -3.96 -11.33 -1.31
C TYR A 35 -3.86 -11.59 -2.81
N LYS A 36 -3.82 -12.86 -3.25
CA LYS A 36 -3.77 -13.22 -4.68
C LYS A 36 -5.09 -12.96 -5.39
N THR A 37 -6.20 -13.07 -4.66
CA THR A 37 -7.57 -12.92 -5.20
C THR A 37 -8.31 -11.70 -4.66
N LEU A 38 -7.67 -10.90 -3.79
CA LEU A 38 -8.22 -9.65 -3.28
C LEU A 38 -8.76 -8.77 -4.42
N ALA A 39 -9.98 -8.29 -4.26
CA ALA A 39 -10.70 -7.50 -5.25
C ALA A 39 -11.24 -6.21 -4.61
N PRO A 40 -11.52 -5.17 -5.42
CA PRO A 40 -12.23 -3.99 -4.94
C PRO A 40 -13.56 -4.39 -4.29
N ASN A 41 -13.93 -3.67 -3.24
CA ASN A 41 -15.21 -3.83 -2.56
C ASN A 41 -16.05 -2.54 -2.71
N ASP A 42 -17.34 -2.66 -2.42
CA ASP A 42 -18.28 -1.54 -2.42
C ASP A 42 -18.46 -0.91 -1.01
N SER A 43 -17.52 -1.17 -0.08
CA SER A 43 -17.56 -0.63 1.28
C SER A 43 -17.24 0.87 1.27
N ASP A 44 -18.04 1.68 1.99
CA ASP A 44 -17.77 3.12 2.10
C ASP A 44 -16.42 3.43 2.76
N LEU A 45 -15.93 2.52 3.61
CA LEU A 45 -14.63 2.64 4.27
C LEU A 45 -13.54 1.85 3.55
N ASN A 46 -13.85 1.19 2.42
CA ASN A 46 -12.95 0.30 1.70
C ASN A 46 -12.35 -0.79 2.61
N CYS A 47 -13.16 -1.39 3.50
CA CYS A 47 -12.73 -2.43 4.43
C CYS A 47 -13.37 -3.77 4.02
N ASN A 48 -12.57 -4.84 3.92
CA ASN A 48 -13.08 -6.18 3.58
C ASN A 48 -13.55 -6.99 4.80
N ASP A 49 -13.48 -6.42 6.01
CA ASP A 49 -14.02 -7.00 7.24
C ASP A 49 -15.24 -6.20 7.69
N ALA A 50 -16.44 -6.74 7.43
CA ALA A 50 -17.71 -6.09 7.76
C ALA A 50 -17.89 -5.83 9.27
N GLN A 51 -17.32 -6.67 10.14
CA GLN A 51 -17.42 -6.48 11.59
C GLN A 51 -16.52 -5.34 12.06
N ALA A 52 -15.29 -5.30 11.56
CA ALA A 52 -14.38 -4.20 11.83
C ALA A 52 -14.90 -2.89 11.23
N GLU A 53 -15.45 -2.92 10.03
CA GLU A 53 -16.03 -1.76 9.37
C GLU A 53 -17.13 -1.10 10.22
N ALA A 54 -18.07 -1.90 10.75
CA ALA A 54 -19.14 -1.37 11.61
C ALA A 54 -18.58 -0.70 12.88
N LYS A 55 -17.50 -1.26 13.45
CA LYS A 55 -16.79 -0.68 14.59
C LYS A 55 -16.01 0.59 14.20
N MET A 56 -15.38 0.63 13.03
CA MET A 56 -14.69 1.81 12.51
C MET A 56 -15.68 2.96 12.27
N ARG A 57 -16.87 2.69 11.71
CA ARG A 57 -17.95 3.69 11.55
C ARG A 57 -18.38 4.29 12.89
N THR A 58 -18.53 3.44 13.90
CA THR A 58 -18.83 3.87 15.26
C THR A 58 -17.73 4.77 15.81
N ALA A 59 -16.47 4.37 15.70
CA ALA A 59 -15.34 5.17 16.14
C ALA A 59 -15.27 6.54 15.45
N ILE A 60 -15.48 6.59 14.12
CA ILE A 60 -15.52 7.86 13.35
C ILE A 60 -16.64 8.77 13.85
N ARG A 61 -17.85 8.23 14.03
CA ARG A 61 -18.98 9.02 14.53
C ARG A 61 -18.69 9.58 15.92
N ASP A 62 -18.17 8.76 16.81
CA ASP A 62 -17.93 9.14 18.21
C ASP A 62 -16.81 10.18 18.29
N ALA A 63 -15.75 10.07 17.49
CA ALA A 63 -14.70 11.09 17.36
C ALA A 63 -15.26 12.42 16.81
N GLY A 64 -16.14 12.35 15.81
CA GLY A 64 -16.81 13.53 15.26
C GLY A 64 -17.68 14.25 16.29
N GLN A 65 -18.41 13.51 17.14
CA GLN A 65 -19.19 14.08 18.24
C GLN A 65 -18.30 14.73 19.31
N ALA A 66 -17.10 14.20 19.54
CA ALA A 66 -16.11 14.77 20.44
C ALA A 66 -15.34 15.97 19.83
N GLY A 67 -15.56 16.28 18.55
CA GLY A 67 -14.83 17.32 17.83
C GLY A 67 -13.37 16.96 17.51
N ASP A 68 -13.06 15.67 17.48
CA ASP A 68 -11.74 15.09 17.21
C ASP A 68 -11.67 14.47 15.80
N THR A 69 -10.50 13.98 15.41
CA THR A 69 -10.23 13.34 14.11
C THR A 69 -9.50 12.01 14.28
N LEU A 70 -9.65 11.11 13.31
CA LEU A 70 -9.01 9.80 13.33
C LEU A 70 -8.08 9.59 12.14
N GLY A 71 -6.94 8.99 12.43
CA GLY A 71 -6.03 8.40 11.43
C GLY A 71 -6.30 6.91 11.28
N GLY A 72 -5.36 6.22 10.63
CA GLY A 72 -5.49 4.80 10.38
C GLY A 72 -4.40 4.23 9.49
N VAL A 73 -4.60 2.98 9.10
CA VAL A 73 -3.69 2.23 8.22
C VAL A 73 -4.51 1.63 7.09
N PHE A 74 -4.01 1.80 5.88
CA PHE A 74 -4.51 1.10 4.70
C PHE A 74 -3.34 0.36 4.04
N GLU A 75 -3.66 -0.61 3.21
CA GLU A 75 -2.70 -1.34 2.41
C GLU A 75 -3.08 -1.37 0.95
N VAL A 76 -2.08 -1.41 0.09
CA VAL A 76 -2.18 -1.49 -1.36
C VAL A 76 -1.46 -2.76 -1.80
N VAL A 77 -2.13 -3.54 -2.62
CA VAL A 77 -1.71 -4.86 -3.07
C VAL A 77 -1.53 -4.83 -4.58
N VAL A 78 -0.35 -5.27 -5.04
CA VAL A 78 -0.05 -5.46 -6.47
C VAL A 78 -0.01 -6.95 -6.76
N GLN A 79 -0.90 -7.40 -7.63
CA GLN A 79 -1.01 -8.82 -8.03
C GLN A 79 -0.39 -9.04 -9.40
N ASN A 80 0.05 -10.27 -9.64
CA ASN A 80 0.63 -10.73 -10.91
C ASN A 80 1.87 -9.94 -11.35
N MET A 81 2.66 -9.45 -10.40
CA MET A 81 3.90 -8.76 -10.72
C MET A 81 4.92 -9.76 -11.30
N PRO A 82 5.55 -9.48 -12.45
CA PRO A 82 6.65 -10.31 -12.96
C PRO A 82 7.77 -10.40 -11.92
N ILE A 83 8.39 -11.57 -11.77
CA ILE A 83 9.53 -11.78 -10.87
C ILE A 83 10.72 -10.94 -11.35
N GLY A 84 11.46 -10.33 -10.43
CA GLY A 84 12.73 -9.64 -10.73
C GLY A 84 12.61 -8.18 -11.16
N VAL A 85 11.43 -7.55 -11.02
CA VAL A 85 11.28 -6.10 -11.24
C VAL A 85 11.77 -5.33 -10.02
N GLY A 86 12.53 -4.27 -10.26
CA GLY A 86 13.38 -3.62 -9.26
C GLY A 86 14.83 -4.10 -9.37
N SER A 87 15.68 -3.72 -8.41
CA SER A 87 17.08 -4.17 -8.41
C SER A 87 17.70 -4.14 -7.02
N HIS A 88 18.62 -5.06 -6.78
CA HIS A 88 19.47 -5.10 -5.59
C HIS A 88 20.81 -4.36 -5.79
N ILE A 89 21.13 -3.93 -7.02
CA ILE A 89 22.45 -3.44 -7.42
C ILE A 89 22.73 -2.05 -6.83
N GLN A 90 21.71 -1.20 -6.75
CA GLN A 90 21.80 0.17 -6.27
C GLN A 90 20.62 0.46 -5.34
N TRP A 91 20.87 1.15 -4.24
CA TRP A 91 19.90 1.38 -3.18
C TRP A 91 18.61 2.07 -3.65
N ASP A 92 18.69 2.99 -4.63
CA ASP A 92 17.57 3.74 -5.19
C ASP A 92 16.82 3.01 -6.31
N LYS A 93 17.36 1.87 -6.77
CA LYS A 93 16.68 0.96 -7.69
C LYS A 93 15.91 -0.15 -6.98
N ARG A 94 15.98 -0.21 -5.64
CA ARG A 94 15.21 -1.17 -4.87
C ARG A 94 13.73 -0.80 -4.90
N LEU A 95 12.88 -1.78 -5.21
CA LEU A 95 11.45 -1.55 -5.41
C LEU A 95 10.74 -1.12 -4.13
N ASP A 96 11.11 -1.70 -2.99
CA ASP A 96 10.63 -1.32 -1.66
C ASP A 96 10.96 0.14 -1.33
N MET A 97 12.18 0.61 -1.64
CA MET A 97 12.57 2.02 -1.48
C MET A 97 11.69 2.95 -2.33
N GLN A 98 11.45 2.61 -3.59
CA GLN A 98 10.66 3.44 -4.49
C GLN A 98 9.19 3.52 -4.03
N LEU A 99 8.62 2.37 -3.65
CA LEU A 99 7.26 2.29 -3.12
C LEU A 99 7.14 3.03 -1.79
N ALA A 100 8.10 2.86 -0.87
CA ALA A 100 8.13 3.56 0.40
C ALA A 100 8.20 5.08 0.21
N GLY A 101 9.07 5.56 -0.67
CA GLY A 101 9.18 6.98 -1.00
C GLY A 101 7.89 7.54 -1.60
N ALA A 102 7.28 6.81 -2.54
CA ALA A 102 6.02 7.22 -3.18
C ALA A 102 4.87 7.30 -2.16
N MET A 103 4.72 6.29 -1.30
CA MET A 103 3.67 6.26 -0.28
C MET A 103 3.90 7.31 0.81
N MET A 104 5.13 7.49 1.27
CA MET A 104 5.49 8.49 2.29
C MET A 104 5.32 9.93 1.77
N SER A 105 5.35 10.14 0.45
CA SER A 105 5.11 11.46 -0.16
C SER A 105 3.65 11.91 -0.09
N ILE A 106 2.72 11.00 0.17
CA ILE A 106 1.29 11.31 0.30
C ILE A 106 1.08 12.12 1.58
N GLN A 107 0.28 13.18 1.50
CA GLN A 107 -0.01 14.04 2.63
C GLN A 107 -0.56 13.23 3.82
N ALA A 108 -0.07 13.57 5.01
CA ALA A 108 -0.41 12.92 6.29
C ALA A 108 0.09 11.47 6.46
N ILE A 109 0.77 10.85 5.49
CA ILE A 109 1.44 9.57 5.73
C ILE A 109 2.68 9.79 6.61
N LYS A 110 2.80 8.97 7.66
CA LYS A 110 3.87 9.04 8.67
C LYS A 110 4.63 7.73 8.84
N GLY A 111 4.18 6.64 8.24
CA GLY A 111 4.85 5.34 8.25
C GLY A 111 4.48 4.55 7.01
N VAL A 112 5.42 3.75 6.50
CA VAL A 112 5.20 2.83 5.39
C VAL A 112 5.85 1.50 5.73
N GLU A 113 5.18 0.41 5.41
CA GLU A 113 5.62 -0.96 5.63
C GLU A 113 5.51 -1.76 4.33
N ILE A 114 6.42 -2.72 4.14
CA ILE A 114 6.33 -3.75 3.10
C ILE A 114 6.06 -5.08 3.79
N GLY A 115 5.04 -5.81 3.34
CA GLY A 115 4.62 -7.07 3.97
C GLY A 115 4.31 -6.90 5.45
N ASP A 116 4.98 -7.70 6.29
CA ASP A 116 4.83 -7.65 7.74
C ASP A 116 5.48 -6.43 8.40
N GLY A 117 6.35 -5.69 7.70
CA GLY A 117 6.85 -4.39 8.15
C GLY A 117 7.52 -4.42 9.53
N PHE A 118 7.03 -3.60 10.46
CA PHE A 118 7.52 -3.58 11.84
C PHE A 118 7.27 -4.92 12.57
N GLY A 119 6.37 -5.77 12.08
CA GLY A 119 6.18 -7.13 12.58
C GLY A 119 7.43 -8.01 12.49
N TYR A 120 8.38 -7.67 11.61
CA TYR A 120 9.69 -8.34 11.56
C TYR A 120 10.52 -8.16 12.85
N ALA A 121 10.24 -7.12 13.65
CA ALA A 121 10.93 -6.88 14.92
C ALA A 121 10.42 -7.79 16.06
N GLU A 122 9.28 -8.47 15.86
CA GLU A 122 8.58 -9.19 16.93
C GLU A 122 8.94 -10.68 17.02
N LYS A 123 9.55 -11.25 15.98
CA LYS A 123 9.79 -12.71 15.87
C LYS A 123 11.19 -13.01 15.31
N PRO A 124 11.75 -14.21 15.57
CA PRO A 124 13.00 -14.63 14.96
C PRO A 124 12.84 -14.92 13.46
N GLY A 125 13.93 -14.84 12.68
CA GLY A 125 13.92 -15.09 11.24
C GLY A 125 13.40 -16.46 10.82
N SER A 126 13.52 -17.47 11.68
CA SER A 126 12.94 -18.82 11.46
C SER A 126 11.41 -18.84 11.37
N GLN A 127 10.73 -17.74 11.73
CA GLN A 127 9.28 -17.61 11.69
C GLN A 127 8.79 -16.53 10.71
N LEU A 128 9.70 -15.83 10.02
CA LEU A 128 9.38 -14.61 9.25
C LEU A 128 9.92 -14.63 7.81
N HIS A 129 10.79 -15.57 7.47
CA HIS A 129 11.24 -15.73 6.09
C HIS A 129 10.32 -16.67 5.34
N ASP A 130 10.10 -16.36 4.06
CA ASP A 130 9.19 -17.13 3.23
C ASP A 130 9.93 -18.30 2.57
N GLU A 131 9.68 -19.49 3.09
CA GLU A 131 10.27 -20.73 2.56
C GLU A 131 9.80 -21.00 1.11
N MET A 132 10.73 -21.47 0.29
CA MET A 132 10.51 -21.79 -1.12
C MET A 132 10.39 -23.30 -1.34
N PHE A 133 9.39 -23.69 -2.12
CA PHE A 133 9.09 -25.08 -2.48
C PHE A 133 8.93 -25.20 -4.00
N TYR A 134 9.01 -26.42 -4.52
CA TYR A 134 8.68 -26.72 -5.92
C TYR A 134 7.33 -27.42 -6.02
N ASP A 135 6.50 -27.02 -6.98
CA ASP A 135 5.30 -27.76 -7.35
C ASP A 135 5.63 -28.97 -8.26
N GLU A 136 4.59 -29.72 -8.66
CA GLU A 136 4.73 -30.88 -9.55
C GLU A 136 5.34 -30.52 -10.91
N THR A 137 5.13 -29.29 -11.37
CA THR A 137 5.64 -28.74 -12.63
C THR A 137 6.99 -28.05 -12.50
N LYS A 138 7.65 -28.13 -11.33
CA LYS A 138 8.94 -27.49 -11.02
C LYS A 138 8.91 -25.96 -11.01
N ASN A 139 7.75 -25.35 -10.80
CA ASN A 139 7.68 -23.92 -10.48
C ASN A 139 7.93 -23.70 -8.98
N VAL A 140 8.68 -22.64 -8.66
CA VAL A 140 8.90 -22.21 -7.28
C VAL A 140 7.64 -21.55 -6.74
N TYR A 141 7.22 -21.90 -5.53
CA TYR A 141 6.15 -21.24 -4.80
C TYR A 141 6.50 -21.05 -3.32
N ARG A 142 5.82 -20.11 -2.66
CA ARG A 142 5.92 -19.88 -1.20
C ARG A 142 4.60 -20.21 -0.53
N LYS A 143 4.67 -20.64 0.74
CA LYS A 143 3.48 -20.88 1.57
C LYS A 143 3.02 -19.64 2.32
N THR A 144 3.94 -18.70 2.55
CA THR A 144 3.74 -17.44 3.26
C THR A 144 4.23 -16.28 2.39
N ASN A 145 3.87 -15.06 2.77
CA ASN A 145 4.29 -13.84 2.09
C ASN A 145 4.59 -12.72 3.11
N HIS A 146 5.38 -13.06 4.14
CA HIS A 146 5.85 -12.11 5.15
C HIS A 146 6.63 -10.95 4.52
N ALA A 147 7.39 -11.23 3.46
CA ALA A 147 8.19 -10.25 2.73
C ALA A 147 7.34 -9.28 1.90
N GLY A 148 6.03 -9.52 1.79
CA GLY A 148 5.12 -8.68 1.02
C GLY A 148 5.52 -8.56 -0.44
N GLY A 149 5.90 -9.68 -1.06
CA GLY A 149 6.21 -9.79 -2.48
C GLY A 149 7.56 -9.22 -2.92
N ILE A 150 8.38 -8.71 -1.98
CA ILE A 150 9.68 -8.08 -2.31
C ILE A 150 10.81 -8.72 -1.49
N GLU A 151 11.81 -9.24 -2.19
CA GLU A 151 13.04 -9.75 -1.57
C GLU A 151 14.26 -9.10 -2.22
N GLY A 152 15.18 -8.58 -1.42
CA GLY A 152 16.38 -7.90 -1.93
C GLY A 152 16.09 -6.65 -2.78
N GLY A 153 14.91 -6.03 -2.63
CA GLY A 153 14.48 -4.90 -3.44
C GLY A 153 13.94 -5.27 -4.83
N MET A 154 13.58 -6.54 -5.06
CA MET A 154 12.98 -7.03 -6.31
C MET A 154 11.69 -7.79 -6.02
N SER A 155 10.74 -7.75 -6.96
CA SER A 155 9.54 -8.57 -6.88
C SER A 155 9.88 -10.06 -6.92
N ASN A 156 9.26 -10.86 -6.05
CA ASN A 156 9.56 -12.29 -5.92
C ASN A 156 8.47 -13.22 -6.49
N GLY A 157 7.41 -12.64 -7.06
CA GLY A 157 6.27 -13.33 -7.69
C GLY A 157 5.03 -13.45 -6.80
N GLU A 158 5.18 -13.28 -5.48
CA GLU A 158 4.03 -13.16 -4.57
C GLU A 158 3.41 -11.75 -4.66
N PRO A 159 2.16 -11.56 -4.20
CA PRO A 159 1.54 -10.23 -4.15
C PRO A 159 2.41 -9.23 -3.42
N ILE A 160 2.66 -8.06 -4.02
CA ILE A 160 3.37 -6.98 -3.33
C ILE A 160 2.40 -6.31 -2.39
N ILE A 161 2.74 -6.21 -1.11
CA ILE A 161 1.89 -5.61 -0.08
C ILE A 161 2.61 -4.40 0.51
N VAL A 162 2.02 -3.22 0.34
CA VAL A 162 2.54 -1.96 0.88
C VAL A 162 1.50 -1.34 1.79
N ARG A 163 1.84 -1.10 3.06
CA ARG A 163 0.94 -0.48 4.05
C ARG A 163 1.38 0.96 4.33
N ALA A 164 0.43 1.85 4.55
CA ALA A 164 0.71 3.23 4.90
C ALA A 164 -0.11 3.68 6.12
N CYS A 165 0.59 4.28 7.09
CA CYS A 165 0.02 4.85 8.29
C CYS A 165 -0.26 6.34 8.07
N MET A 166 -1.55 6.70 8.04
CA MET A 166 -2.02 8.07 7.94
C MET A 166 -2.28 8.62 9.33
N LYS A 167 -1.64 9.74 9.69
CA LYS A 167 -1.97 10.45 10.92
C LYS A 167 -3.39 11.06 10.85
N PRO A 168 -4.04 11.34 11.99
CA PRO A 168 -5.27 12.11 12.00
C PRO A 168 -5.14 13.46 11.28
N ILE A 169 -6.23 13.95 10.71
CA ILE A 169 -6.27 15.26 10.03
C ILE A 169 -5.96 16.34 11.08
N PRO A 170 -5.00 17.26 10.82
CA PRO A 170 -4.48 18.15 11.86
C PRO A 170 -5.49 19.20 12.37
N THR A 171 -6.56 19.46 11.62
CA THR A 171 -7.59 20.44 12.00
C THR A 171 -8.70 19.75 12.76
N LEU A 172 -8.81 20.06 14.06
CA LEU A 172 -9.88 19.57 14.93
C LEU A 172 -10.99 20.61 15.07
N MET A 173 -12.22 20.15 15.32
CA MET A 173 -13.34 21.04 15.66
C MET A 173 -13.20 21.60 17.08
N THR A 174 -12.51 20.86 17.96
CA THR A 174 -11.93 21.36 19.21
C THR A 174 -10.48 21.77 18.92
N PRO A 175 -10.21 23.05 18.61
CA PRO A 175 -8.91 23.46 18.10
C PRO A 175 -7.81 23.32 19.17
N LEU A 176 -6.59 23.04 18.71
CA LEU A 176 -5.40 22.98 19.56
C LEU A 176 -4.81 24.37 19.77
N HIS A 177 -3.99 24.50 20.82
CA HIS A 177 -3.20 25.70 21.05
C HIS A 177 -2.18 25.89 19.92
N SER A 178 -2.00 27.16 19.52
CA SER A 178 -1.09 27.62 18.49
C SER A 178 -0.54 28.99 18.87
N VAL A 179 0.19 29.62 17.96
CA VAL A 179 0.74 30.96 18.14
C VAL A 179 0.40 31.83 16.95
N ASP A 180 0.03 33.08 17.22
CA ASP A 180 -0.07 34.09 16.18
C ASP A 180 1.33 34.58 15.82
N ILE A 181 1.68 34.46 14.54
CA ILE A 181 3.06 34.70 14.08
C ILE A 181 3.45 36.19 14.09
N GLU A 182 2.49 37.11 14.11
CA GLU A 182 2.74 38.55 14.10
C GLU A 182 2.87 39.09 15.54
N SER A 183 1.85 38.87 16.36
CA SER A 183 1.77 39.30 17.76
C SER A 183 2.60 38.46 18.73
N LYS A 184 3.03 37.26 18.32
CA LYS A 184 3.74 36.26 19.15
C LYS A 184 2.94 35.81 20.38
N GLN A 185 1.62 35.96 20.35
CA GLN A 185 0.73 35.54 21.43
C GLN A 185 0.14 34.15 21.17
N GLU A 186 -0.29 33.50 22.25
CA GLU A 186 -1.02 32.24 22.19
C GLU A 186 -2.42 32.45 21.59
N VAL A 187 -2.78 31.61 20.63
CA VAL A 187 -4.10 31.59 19.99
C VAL A 187 -4.56 30.15 19.78
N LEU A 188 -5.84 29.94 19.49
CA LEU A 188 -6.34 28.64 19.04
C LEU A 188 -6.12 28.50 17.53
N ALA A 189 -5.76 27.30 17.08
CA ALA A 189 -5.55 27.01 15.67
C ALA A 189 -6.82 27.25 14.83
N CYS A 190 -6.63 27.71 13.58
CA CYS A 190 -7.74 27.90 12.65
C CYS A 190 -8.38 26.58 12.21
N LYS A 191 -9.66 26.65 11.85
CA LYS A 191 -10.44 25.52 11.33
C LYS A 191 -10.52 25.61 9.81
N GLU A 192 -9.81 24.72 9.12
CA GLU A 192 -9.78 24.68 7.65
C GLU A 192 -10.67 23.59 7.04
N ARG A 193 -10.64 22.38 7.60
CA ARG A 193 -11.46 21.23 7.15
C ARG A 193 -12.24 20.62 8.30
N SER A 194 -13.37 20.01 7.97
CA SER A 194 -14.31 19.39 8.92
C SER A 194 -14.33 17.86 8.87
N ASP A 195 -13.55 17.25 7.97
CA ASP A 195 -13.54 15.80 7.80
C ASP A 195 -12.96 15.12 9.04
N VAL A 196 -13.66 14.12 9.59
CA VAL A 196 -13.22 13.39 10.79
C VAL A 196 -12.14 12.36 10.43
N CYS A 197 -12.26 11.70 9.29
CA CYS A 197 -11.33 10.67 8.84
C CYS A 197 -11.26 10.65 7.30
N ALA A 198 -10.05 10.53 6.75
CA ALA A 198 -9.81 10.46 5.32
C ALA A 198 -8.96 9.25 4.90
N VAL A 199 -8.87 8.22 5.74
CA VAL A 199 -8.05 7.02 5.50
C VAL A 199 -8.51 6.26 4.25
N GLN A 200 -9.83 6.13 4.04
CA GLN A 200 -10.37 5.53 2.83
C GLN A 200 -9.97 6.31 1.57
N ALA A 201 -10.12 7.64 1.57
CA ALA A 201 -9.72 8.45 0.43
C ALA A 201 -8.20 8.39 0.20
N ALA A 202 -7.40 8.35 1.27
CA ALA A 202 -5.96 8.17 1.20
C ALA A 202 -5.58 6.81 0.59
N SER A 203 -6.36 5.75 0.80
CA SER A 203 -6.13 4.45 0.16
C SER A 203 -6.20 4.52 -1.36
N VAL A 204 -7.14 5.28 -1.91
CA VAL A 204 -7.27 5.53 -3.35
C VAL A 204 -6.07 6.32 -3.90
N VAL A 205 -5.58 7.31 -3.16
CA VAL A 205 -4.34 8.04 -3.50
C VAL A 205 -3.14 7.09 -3.45
N GLY A 206 -3.10 6.20 -2.45
CA GLY A 206 -2.10 5.14 -2.33
C GLY A 206 -2.05 4.24 -3.56
N GLU A 207 -3.21 3.75 -4.03
CA GLU A 207 -3.27 2.96 -5.25
C GLU A 207 -2.71 3.72 -6.46
N ALA A 208 -2.98 5.02 -6.57
CA ALA A 208 -2.46 5.86 -7.65
C ALA A 208 -0.93 6.00 -7.58
N MET A 209 -0.36 6.20 -6.39
CA MET A 209 1.09 6.32 -6.20
C MET A 209 1.82 5.01 -6.43
N VAL A 210 1.26 3.89 -5.97
CA VAL A 210 1.77 2.55 -6.27
C VAL A 210 1.69 2.28 -7.77
N ALA A 211 0.57 2.59 -8.44
CA ALA A 211 0.44 2.40 -9.88
C ALA A 211 1.50 3.16 -10.68
N LEU A 212 1.76 4.43 -10.33
CA LEU A 212 2.81 5.21 -10.99
C LEU A 212 4.20 4.61 -10.79
N THR A 213 4.49 4.16 -9.56
CA THR A 213 5.78 3.58 -9.20
C THR A 213 6.01 2.24 -9.90
N ILE A 214 5.01 1.36 -9.89
CA ILE A 214 5.06 0.06 -10.56
C ILE A 214 5.14 0.25 -12.07
N ALA A 215 4.38 1.17 -12.66
CA ALA A 215 4.48 1.45 -14.09
C ALA A 215 5.88 1.91 -14.48
N LYS A 216 6.50 2.79 -13.69
CA LYS A 216 7.90 3.20 -13.90
C LYS A 216 8.84 1.99 -13.86
N ALA A 217 8.74 1.15 -12.83
CA ALA A 217 9.60 -0.03 -12.68
C ALA A 217 9.43 -1.06 -13.83
N VAL A 218 8.20 -1.25 -14.31
CA VAL A 218 7.90 -2.08 -15.49
C VAL A 218 8.56 -1.49 -16.74
N LEU A 219 8.41 -0.19 -17.00
CA LEU A 219 9.01 0.48 -18.16
C LEU A 219 10.54 0.43 -18.12
N GLU A 220 11.15 0.58 -16.94
CA GLU A 220 12.60 0.45 -16.74
C GLU A 220 13.11 -0.97 -17.03
N THR A 221 12.30 -1.98 -16.74
CA THR A 221 12.69 -3.39 -16.88
C THR A 221 12.46 -3.91 -18.31
N PHE A 222 11.36 -3.51 -18.96
CA PHE A 222 10.88 -4.12 -20.21
C PHE A 222 10.84 -3.16 -21.41
N GLY A 223 11.25 -1.90 -21.22
CA GLY A 223 11.17 -0.84 -22.23
C GLY A 223 9.79 -0.17 -22.25
N GLY A 224 9.63 0.89 -23.05
CA GLY A 224 8.44 1.75 -22.95
C GLY A 224 8.02 2.55 -24.18
N SER A 225 8.60 2.27 -25.35
CA SER A 225 8.32 3.05 -26.57
C SER A 225 7.04 2.63 -27.29
N CYS A 226 6.60 1.37 -27.12
CA CYS A 226 5.43 0.80 -27.76
C CYS A 226 4.80 -0.29 -26.87
N MET A 227 3.47 -0.32 -26.77
CA MET A 227 2.76 -1.33 -25.97
C MET A 227 2.97 -2.75 -26.52
N THR A 228 3.00 -2.93 -27.84
CA THR A 228 3.19 -4.25 -28.45
C THR A 228 4.54 -4.86 -28.09
N ASP A 229 5.61 -4.07 -28.19
CA ASP A 229 6.96 -4.53 -27.86
C ASP A 229 7.10 -4.81 -26.35
N LEU A 230 6.52 -3.94 -25.52
CA LEU A 230 6.50 -4.14 -24.07
C LEU A 230 5.84 -5.46 -23.69
N LEU A 231 4.64 -5.74 -24.22
CA LEU A 231 3.90 -6.97 -23.93
C LEU A 231 4.68 -8.21 -24.41
N HIS A 232 5.28 -8.13 -25.60
CA HIS A 232 6.16 -9.18 -26.10
C HIS A 232 7.37 -9.42 -25.20
N ASN A 233 8.01 -8.36 -24.70
CA ASN A 233 9.15 -8.45 -23.80
C ASN A 233 8.78 -9.09 -22.46
N ILE A 234 7.63 -8.73 -21.89
CA ILE A 234 7.10 -9.36 -20.66
C ILE A 234 6.83 -10.84 -20.88
N GLU A 235 6.20 -11.22 -22.00
CA GLU A 235 5.90 -12.61 -22.34
C GLU A 235 7.20 -13.42 -22.54
N ALA A 236 8.13 -12.91 -23.34
CA ALA A 236 9.42 -13.54 -23.61
C ALA A 236 10.23 -13.72 -22.32
N TYR A 237 10.24 -12.70 -21.45
CA TYR A 237 10.85 -12.78 -20.13
C TYR A 237 10.21 -13.86 -19.27
N THR A 238 8.88 -13.87 -19.18
CA THR A 238 8.11 -14.84 -18.37
C THR A 238 8.33 -16.26 -18.84
N LYS A 239 8.38 -16.49 -20.16
CA LYS A 239 8.70 -17.80 -20.74
C LYS A 239 10.11 -18.24 -20.37
N ARG A 240 11.10 -17.36 -20.52
CA ARG A 240 12.51 -17.64 -20.22
C ARG A 240 12.75 -18.06 -18.77
N ILE A 241 12.04 -17.46 -17.81
CA ILE A 241 12.23 -17.76 -16.38
C ILE A 241 11.47 -19.02 -15.91
N LYS A 242 10.47 -19.48 -16.66
CA LYS A 242 9.72 -20.72 -16.35
C LYS A 242 10.42 -21.98 -16.86
N GLY A 243 11.34 -21.86 -17.81
CA GLY A 243 12.01 -22.99 -18.47
C GLY A 243 11.28 -23.40 -19.73
#